data_AF-A0A7C7SJ45-F1
#
_entry.id   AF-A0A7C7SJ45-F1
#
_cell.length_a   1.000
_cell.length_b   1.000
_cell.length_c   1.000
_cell.angle_alpha   90.00
_cell.angle_beta   90.00
_cell.angle_gamma   90.00
#
_symmetry.space_group_name_H-M   'P 1'
#
loop_
_entity.id
_entity.type
_entity.pdbx_description
1 polymer ?
#
loop_
_entity_poly.entity_id
_entity_poly.type
_entity_poly.pdbx_seq_one_letter_code
_entity_poly.pdbx_strand_id
1 'polypeptide(L)'
;MGSDRAEPRGSDGQSPMLYSRLDDHGELEPQRNLVTHAFGLDGGGTVAADTRDRVSVLWHADAGEGGEERRRVWMTRSADGGSTFGPEVAVSEAGVCGCCGMSAALDGAGTTRALYRGFAPPDHRDMFLLSSDGRMFERTRLEGWRLGACPMSTSSISTAAARDDDGDDEGVVTLAWETAGGGSHGPPR
;
A
#
# COMPACT_ATOMS: atom_id res chain seq x y z
N MET A 1 11.60 15.39 6.84
CA MET A 1 11.79 15.27 5.37
C MET A 1 10.41 15.33 4.72
N GLY A 2 10.26 16.08 3.63
CA GLY A 2 8.95 16.32 2.99
C GLY A 2 8.78 17.79 2.63
N SER A 3 7.59 18.16 2.17
CA SER A 3 7.26 19.56 1.88
C SER A 3 6.73 20.29 3.12
N ASP A 4 7.35 21.41 3.47
CA ASP A 4 6.92 22.27 4.57
C ASP A 4 5.63 23.06 4.27
N ARG A 5 5.11 22.96 3.04
CA ARG A 5 3.94 23.71 2.57
C ARG A 5 2.63 22.93 2.65
N ALA A 6 2.68 21.62 2.86
CA ALA A 6 1.47 20.80 2.93
C ALA A 6 0.82 20.88 4.32
N GLU A 7 -0.51 20.92 4.33
CA GLU A 7 -1.32 20.86 5.53
C GLU A 7 -2.26 19.64 5.48
N PRO A 8 -2.64 19.07 6.65
CA PRO A 8 -2.08 19.35 7.97
C PRO A 8 -0.61 18.92 8.09
N ARG A 9 0.18 19.61 8.92
CA ARG A 9 1.56 19.19 9.20
C ARG A 9 1.55 18.03 10.18
N GLY A 10 2.37 17.01 9.95
CA GLY A 10 2.63 15.99 10.96
C GLY A 10 3.36 16.56 12.17
N SER A 11 3.18 15.94 13.34
CA SER A 11 3.94 16.32 14.54
C SER A 11 5.44 16.06 14.34
N ASP A 12 6.29 16.90 14.95
CA ASP A 12 7.73 16.70 15.12
C ASP A 12 8.54 16.22 13.89
N GLY A 13 8.19 16.70 12.69
CA GLY A 13 8.95 16.42 11.46
C GLY A 13 8.75 15.01 10.89
N GLN A 14 7.70 14.30 11.33
CA GLN A 14 7.32 12.99 10.80
C GLN A 14 6.98 13.06 9.30
N SER A 15 7.32 11.99 8.58
CA SER A 15 7.12 11.89 7.13
C SER A 15 5.64 11.99 6.76
N PRO A 16 5.25 12.91 5.84
CA PRO A 16 3.87 13.04 5.39
C PRO A 16 3.52 12.03 4.29
N MET A 17 2.23 11.74 4.12
CA MET A 17 1.70 11.14 2.89
C MET A 17 1.10 12.26 2.03
N LEU A 18 1.90 12.76 1.08
CA LEU A 18 1.52 13.89 0.24
C LEU A 18 0.68 13.44 -0.95
N TYR A 19 -0.40 14.17 -1.20
CA TYR A 19 -1.31 13.92 -2.30
C TYR A 19 -1.61 15.22 -3.06
N SER A 20 -1.70 15.11 -4.38
CA SER A 20 -2.21 16.13 -5.30
C SER A 20 -2.94 15.41 -6.42
N ARG A 21 -3.86 16.11 -7.07
CA ARG A 21 -4.61 15.63 -8.23
C ARG A 21 -4.62 16.70 -9.31
N LEU A 22 -4.92 16.29 -10.54
CA LEU A 22 -5.26 17.22 -11.60
C LEU A 22 -6.69 17.75 -11.38
N ASP A 23 -6.89 19.03 -11.62
CA ASP A 23 -8.21 19.63 -11.71
C ASP A 23 -8.85 19.43 -13.10
N ASP A 24 -10.06 19.96 -13.27
CA ASP A 24 -10.82 19.86 -14.53
C ASP A 24 -10.17 20.64 -15.69
N HIS A 25 -9.19 21.49 -15.40
CA HIS A 25 -8.39 22.24 -16.37
C HIS A 25 -7.08 21.52 -16.73
N GLY A 26 -6.78 20.40 -16.08
CA GLY A 26 -5.54 19.65 -16.27
C GLY A 26 -4.34 20.26 -15.54
N GLU A 27 -4.57 21.10 -14.53
CA GLU A 27 -3.52 21.65 -13.68
C GLU A 27 -3.41 20.87 -12.36
N LEU A 28 -2.19 20.71 -11.84
CA LEU A 28 -2.00 20.06 -10.54
C LEU A 28 -2.42 21.01 -9.43
N GLU A 29 -3.34 20.55 -8.58
CA GLU A 29 -3.68 21.23 -7.35
C GLU A 29 -2.48 21.30 -6.39
N PRO A 30 -2.44 22.28 -5.46
CA PRO A 30 -1.46 22.27 -4.38
C PRO A 30 -1.50 20.95 -3.60
N GLN A 31 -0.33 20.39 -3.34
CA GLN A 31 -0.19 19.19 -2.53
C GLN A 31 -0.70 19.39 -1.09
N ARG A 32 -1.33 18.35 -0.54
CA ARG A 32 -1.83 18.30 0.83
C ARG A 32 -1.37 17.01 1.52
N ASN A 33 -1.32 17.02 2.85
CA ASN A 33 -1.00 15.82 3.62
C ASN A 33 -2.28 15.04 3.89
N LEU A 34 -2.27 13.72 3.71
CA LEU A 34 -3.41 12.86 4.03
C LEU A 34 -3.33 12.23 5.42
N VAL A 35 -2.17 12.29 6.09
CA VAL A 35 -2.01 11.69 7.42
C VAL A 35 -2.67 12.57 8.48
N THR A 36 -3.60 11.98 9.24
CA THR A 36 -4.24 12.62 10.39
C THR A 36 -3.79 12.03 11.72
N HIS A 37 -3.39 10.76 11.75
CA HIS A 37 -2.90 10.07 12.96
C HIS A 37 -1.90 8.93 12.68
N ALA A 38 -1.93 8.30 11.52
CA ALA A 38 -1.02 7.20 11.15
C ALA A 38 0.34 7.72 10.68
N PHE A 39 1.03 8.43 11.56
CA PHE A 39 2.36 8.96 11.31
C PHE A 39 3.44 7.87 11.40
N GLY A 40 4.71 8.25 11.24
CA GLY A 40 5.82 7.29 11.17
C GLY A 40 5.89 6.59 9.81
N LEU A 41 5.46 7.25 8.74
CA LEU A 41 5.61 6.73 7.38
C LEU A 41 7.09 6.51 7.07
N ASP A 42 7.41 5.29 6.66
CA ASP A 42 8.73 4.87 6.20
C ASP A 42 8.51 3.96 5.00
N GLY A 43 9.01 4.37 3.84
CA GLY A 43 8.79 3.71 2.55
C GLY A 43 7.32 3.48 2.14
N GLY A 44 7.09 3.01 0.92
CA GLY A 44 5.86 2.25 0.60
C GLY A 44 4.51 2.98 0.55
N GLY A 45 4.41 4.21 0.04
CA GLY A 45 3.11 4.82 -0.30
C GLY A 45 2.59 4.37 -1.68
N THR A 46 1.26 4.26 -1.86
CA THR A 46 0.65 3.96 -3.16
C THR A 46 -0.74 4.58 -3.30
N VAL A 47 -1.19 4.78 -4.55
CA VAL A 47 -2.53 5.27 -4.90
C VAL A 47 -3.15 4.36 -5.94
N ALA A 48 -4.44 4.06 -5.77
CA ALA A 48 -5.25 3.33 -6.73
C ALA A 48 -6.56 4.07 -6.98
N ALA A 49 -7.03 4.11 -8.22
CA ALA A 49 -8.27 4.75 -8.59
C ALA A 49 -9.03 3.91 -9.62
N ASP A 50 -10.35 4.12 -9.70
CA ASP A 50 -11.21 3.50 -10.71
C ASP A 50 -11.98 4.55 -11.51
N THR A 51 -12.79 4.08 -12.46
CA THR A 51 -13.60 4.93 -13.36
C THR A 51 -14.89 5.46 -12.72
N ARG A 52 -15.09 5.25 -11.41
CA ARG A 52 -16.26 5.70 -10.65
C ARG A 52 -15.87 6.72 -9.57
N ASP A 53 -14.81 7.49 -9.83
CA ASP A 53 -14.30 8.55 -8.97
C ASP A 53 -13.87 8.09 -7.57
N ARG A 54 -13.62 6.78 -7.40
CA ARG A 54 -13.08 6.27 -6.15
C ARG A 54 -11.57 6.28 -6.20
N VAL A 55 -10.96 6.78 -5.13
CA VAL A 55 -9.50 6.79 -4.95
C VAL A 55 -9.19 6.17 -3.60
N SER A 56 -8.19 5.31 -3.54
CA SER A 56 -7.64 4.75 -2.31
C SER A 56 -6.15 5.09 -2.24
N VAL A 57 -5.71 5.62 -1.10
CA VAL A 57 -4.30 5.90 -0.84
C VAL A 57 -3.88 5.06 0.36
N LEU A 58 -2.76 4.35 0.22
CA LEU A 58 -2.25 3.46 1.24
C LEU A 58 -0.78 3.77 1.54
N TRP A 59 -0.37 3.53 2.78
CA TRP A 59 1.03 3.65 3.20
C TRP A 59 1.35 2.73 4.37
N HIS A 60 2.64 2.49 4.60
CA HIS A 60 3.13 1.82 5.79
C HIS A 60 3.40 2.83 6.89
N ALA A 61 2.84 2.62 8.09
CA ALA A 61 3.07 3.48 9.24
C ALA A 61 2.99 2.70 10.55
N ASP A 62 3.80 3.11 11.53
CA ASP A 62 3.78 2.58 12.90
C ASP A 62 2.94 3.43 13.86
N ALA A 63 2.33 4.51 13.37
CA ALA A 63 1.49 5.42 14.14
C ALA A 63 2.19 5.97 15.41
N GLY A 64 3.53 6.09 15.38
CA GLY A 64 4.33 6.57 16.51
C GLY A 64 4.62 5.51 17.57
N GLU A 65 4.18 4.26 17.40
CA GLU A 65 4.49 3.17 18.33
C GLU A 65 5.93 2.67 18.18
N GLY A 66 6.53 2.88 17.01
CA GLY A 66 7.90 2.51 16.66
C GLY A 66 8.11 1.00 16.46
N GLY A 67 8.97 0.67 15.50
CA GLY A 67 9.35 -0.72 15.17
C GLY A 67 8.52 -1.33 14.04
N GLU A 68 9.15 -2.20 13.23
CA GLU A 68 8.49 -2.88 12.11
C GLU A 68 7.38 -3.84 12.59
N GLU A 69 7.51 -4.40 13.79
CA GLU A 69 6.54 -5.32 14.40
C GLU A 69 5.21 -4.65 14.76
N ARG A 70 5.17 -3.32 14.89
CA ARG A 70 3.96 -2.53 15.14
C ARG A 70 3.45 -1.81 13.90
N ARG A 71 4.24 -1.78 12.84
CA ARG A 71 3.88 -1.17 11.56
C ARG A 71 2.72 -1.90 10.90
N ARG A 72 1.81 -1.14 10.31
CA ARG A 72 0.63 -1.62 9.59
C ARG A 72 0.53 -0.95 8.22
N VAL A 73 -0.30 -1.52 7.37
CA VAL A 73 -0.84 -0.83 6.19
C VAL A 73 -2.01 0.04 6.63
N TRP A 74 -1.94 1.33 6.34
CA TRP A 74 -3.01 2.29 6.56
C TRP A 74 -3.62 2.69 5.22
N MET A 75 -4.91 2.98 5.20
CA MET A 75 -5.65 3.36 4.00
C MET A 75 -6.59 4.52 4.29
N THR A 76 -6.62 5.52 3.40
CA THR A 76 -7.76 6.44 3.28
C THR A 76 -8.42 6.33 1.90
N ARG A 77 -9.69 6.72 1.81
CA ARG A 77 -10.50 6.62 0.61
C ARG A 77 -11.22 7.94 0.31
N SER A 78 -11.39 8.19 -0.99
CA SER A 78 -12.22 9.23 -1.58
C SER A 78 -13.27 8.57 -2.48
N ALA A 79 -14.43 9.21 -2.57
CA ALA A 79 -15.51 8.85 -3.50
C ALA A 79 -15.90 10.03 -4.42
N ASP A 80 -15.05 11.05 -4.49
CA ASP A 80 -15.27 12.31 -5.20
C ASP A 80 -14.05 12.72 -6.05
N GLY A 81 -13.39 11.72 -6.64
CA GLY A 81 -12.26 11.91 -7.55
C GLY A 81 -10.98 12.38 -6.85
N GLY A 82 -10.82 12.02 -5.58
CA GLY A 82 -9.70 12.45 -4.76
C GLY A 82 -9.82 13.88 -4.21
N SER A 83 -11.00 14.51 -4.35
CA SER A 83 -11.21 15.89 -3.87
C SER A 83 -11.21 15.95 -2.34
N THR A 84 -11.85 14.98 -1.68
CA THR A 84 -11.88 14.85 -0.22
C THR A 84 -11.58 13.41 0.21
N PHE A 85 -10.96 13.27 1.39
CA PHE A 85 -10.61 11.98 1.98
C PHE A 85 -11.15 11.90 3.41
N GLY A 86 -11.60 10.72 3.82
CA GLY A 86 -11.88 10.41 5.22
C GLY A 86 -10.60 10.23 6.05
N PRO A 87 -10.72 10.03 7.37
CA PRO A 87 -9.59 9.61 8.19
C PRO A 87 -9.09 8.24 7.73
N GLU A 88 -7.78 8.02 7.84
CA GLU A 88 -7.17 6.75 7.53
C GLU A 88 -7.54 5.65 8.53
N VAL A 89 -7.52 4.39 8.08
CA VAL A 89 -7.80 3.22 8.91
C VAL A 89 -6.75 2.15 8.68
N ALA A 90 -6.44 1.37 9.72
CA ALA A 90 -5.57 0.22 9.59
C ALA A 90 -6.27 -0.90 8.81
N VAL A 91 -5.63 -1.39 7.75
CA VAL A 91 -6.14 -2.45 6.85
C VAL A 91 -5.21 -3.66 6.83
N SER A 92 -4.44 -3.85 7.90
CA SER A 92 -3.65 -5.07 8.10
C SER A 92 -3.46 -5.34 9.59
N GLU A 93 -3.05 -6.57 9.91
CA GLU A 93 -2.38 -6.84 11.18
C GLU A 93 -1.03 -6.10 11.25
N ALA A 94 -0.47 -6.03 12.46
CA ALA A 94 0.86 -5.47 12.66
C ALA A 94 1.95 -6.42 12.13
N GLY A 95 3.11 -5.85 11.77
CA GLY A 95 4.23 -6.58 11.19
C GLY A 95 4.34 -6.35 9.68
N VAL A 96 4.70 -5.14 9.29
CA VAL A 96 4.87 -4.73 7.89
C VAL A 96 6.29 -4.24 7.66
N CYS A 97 6.91 -4.65 6.54
CA CYS A 97 8.21 -4.14 6.13
C CYS A 97 8.06 -2.68 5.69
N GLY A 98 8.58 -1.73 6.47
CA GLY A 98 8.46 -0.30 6.16
C GLY A 98 9.19 0.07 4.88
N CYS A 99 10.45 -0.36 4.75
CA CYS A 99 11.31 -0.01 3.62
C CYS A 99 10.85 -0.59 2.27
N CYS A 100 9.96 -1.58 2.26
CA CYS A 100 9.51 -2.27 1.06
C CYS A 100 8.43 -1.48 0.31
N GLY A 101 8.47 -1.51 -1.02
CA GLY A 101 7.44 -0.90 -1.86
C GLY A 101 6.09 -1.59 -1.73
N MET A 102 5.02 -0.82 -1.93
CA MET A 102 3.64 -1.31 -2.01
C MET A 102 3.02 -0.88 -3.32
N SER A 103 2.22 -1.76 -3.92
CA SER A 103 1.42 -1.46 -5.12
C SER A 103 -0.03 -1.80 -4.87
N ALA A 104 -0.96 -1.02 -5.41
CA ALA A 104 -2.39 -1.26 -5.23
C ALA A 104 -3.17 -1.09 -6.53
N ALA A 105 -4.30 -1.78 -6.62
CA ALA A 105 -5.31 -1.64 -7.64
C ALA A 105 -6.70 -1.57 -7.00
N LEU A 106 -7.63 -0.86 -7.62
CA LEU A 106 -9.01 -0.74 -7.17
C LEU A 106 -9.93 -1.39 -8.20
N ASP A 107 -10.69 -2.41 -7.79
CA ASP A 107 -11.59 -3.09 -8.72
C ASP A 107 -12.93 -2.36 -8.88
N GLY A 108 -13.72 -2.81 -9.86
CA GLY A 108 -15.02 -2.20 -10.16
C GLY A 108 -16.04 -2.30 -9.02
N ALA A 109 -15.89 -3.28 -8.11
CA ALA A 109 -16.71 -3.42 -6.92
C ALA A 109 -16.30 -2.45 -5.80
N GLY A 110 -15.17 -1.77 -5.96
CA GLY A 110 -14.63 -0.84 -4.97
C GLY A 110 -13.78 -1.53 -3.89
N THR A 111 -13.29 -2.73 -4.16
CA THR A 111 -12.31 -3.42 -3.31
C THR A 111 -10.91 -3.02 -3.74
N THR A 112 -10.13 -2.51 -2.79
CA THR A 112 -8.73 -2.22 -2.99
C THR A 112 -7.92 -3.49 -2.74
N ARG A 113 -7.13 -3.89 -3.73
CA ARG A 113 -6.13 -4.94 -3.60
C ARG A 113 -4.75 -4.34 -3.51
N ALA A 114 -3.92 -4.80 -2.59
CA ALA A 114 -2.55 -4.31 -2.46
C ALA A 114 -1.55 -5.43 -2.24
N LEU A 115 -0.38 -5.28 -2.86
CA LEU A 115 0.78 -6.12 -2.65
C LEU A 115 1.76 -5.40 -1.73
N TYR A 116 2.09 -6.03 -0.62
CA TYR A 116 3.09 -5.52 0.32
C TYR A 116 3.90 -6.66 0.96
N ARG A 117 5.09 -6.33 1.48
CA ARG A 117 5.86 -7.27 2.30
C ARG A 117 5.56 -7.11 3.78
N GLY A 118 5.34 -8.23 4.45
CA GLY A 118 5.25 -8.27 5.90
C GLY A 118 6.62 -8.33 6.57
N PHE A 119 6.61 -8.08 7.87
CA PHE A 119 7.72 -8.31 8.77
C PHE A 119 7.24 -9.19 9.92
N ALA A 120 7.97 -10.27 10.19
CA ALA A 120 7.80 -11.03 11.43
C ALA A 120 9.17 -11.46 11.95
N PRO A 121 9.43 -11.34 13.27
CA PRO A 121 10.68 -11.83 13.85
C PRO A 121 10.88 -13.34 13.61
N PRO A 122 12.14 -13.81 13.50
CA PRO A 122 13.37 -13.01 13.53
C PRO A 122 13.73 -12.39 12.17
N ASP A 123 13.23 -12.95 11.07
CA ASP A 123 13.79 -12.70 9.74
C ASP A 123 12.78 -12.85 8.59
N HIS A 124 11.47 -12.76 8.80
CA HIS A 124 10.51 -12.92 7.69
C HIS A 124 10.30 -11.62 6.91
N ARG A 125 10.23 -11.76 5.58
CA ARG A 125 9.94 -10.73 4.56
C ARG A 125 8.92 -11.27 3.55
N ASP A 126 7.90 -11.94 4.08
CA ASP A 126 6.85 -12.62 3.33
C ASP A 126 6.07 -11.65 2.42
N MET A 127 5.63 -12.14 1.26
CA MET A 127 4.80 -11.39 0.33
C MET A 127 3.31 -11.64 0.60
N PHE A 128 2.52 -10.57 0.72
CA PHE A 128 1.09 -10.66 1.00
C PHE A 128 0.25 -9.94 -0.07
N LEU A 129 -0.92 -10.53 -0.35
CA LEU A 129 -2.03 -9.86 -1.01
C LEU A 129 -3.03 -9.42 0.06
N LEU A 130 -3.26 -8.12 0.13
CA LEU A 130 -4.34 -7.48 0.87
C LEU A 130 -5.55 -7.30 -0.05
N SER A 131 -6.76 -7.54 0.48
CA SER A 131 -8.03 -7.07 -0.09
C SER A 131 -8.79 -6.30 0.98
N SER A 132 -9.27 -5.09 0.70
CA SER A 132 -10.04 -4.29 1.66
C SER A 132 -10.99 -3.32 0.99
N ASP A 133 -12.16 -3.12 1.61
CA ASP A 133 -13.11 -2.06 1.29
C ASP A 133 -13.00 -0.87 2.26
N GLY A 134 -11.94 -0.81 3.07
CA GLY A 134 -11.76 0.20 4.13
C GLY A 134 -12.62 -0.01 5.38
N ARG A 135 -13.43 -1.07 5.45
CA ARG A 135 -14.17 -1.48 6.66
C ARG A 135 -13.70 -2.83 7.15
N MET A 136 -13.52 -3.76 6.21
CA MET A 136 -12.99 -5.09 6.43
C MET A 136 -11.73 -5.27 5.60
N PHE A 137 -10.89 -6.19 6.04
CA PHE A 137 -9.73 -6.58 5.26
C PHE A 137 -9.51 -8.08 5.36
N GLU A 138 -8.95 -8.63 4.29
CA GLU A 138 -8.46 -9.99 4.20
C GLU A 138 -7.02 -9.99 3.70
N ARG A 139 -6.23 -10.91 4.23
CA ARG A 139 -4.82 -11.08 3.91
C ARG A 139 -4.55 -12.50 3.47
N THR A 140 -3.93 -12.64 2.30
CA THR A 140 -3.40 -13.92 1.82
C THR A 140 -1.89 -13.86 1.72
N ARG A 141 -1.18 -14.83 2.31
CA ARG A 141 0.27 -14.97 2.11
C ARG A 141 0.52 -15.63 0.76
N LEU A 142 1.24 -14.94 -0.13
CA LEU A 142 1.61 -15.44 -1.44
C LEU A 142 2.94 -16.21 -1.40
N GLU A 143 3.91 -15.71 -0.64
CA GLU A 143 5.26 -16.30 -0.55
C GLU A 143 5.82 -16.10 0.85
N GLY A 144 6.52 -17.11 1.36
CA GLY A 144 7.36 -16.99 2.55
C GLY A 144 8.81 -16.68 2.16
N TRP A 145 9.44 -15.69 2.78
CA TRP A 145 10.85 -15.37 2.55
C TRP A 145 11.57 -15.05 3.86
N ARG A 146 12.49 -15.92 4.27
CA ARG A 146 13.42 -15.62 5.38
C ARG A 146 14.63 -14.86 4.87
N LEU A 147 14.78 -13.63 5.34
CA LEU A 147 15.88 -12.72 5.05
C LEU A 147 16.14 -11.82 6.27
N GLY A 148 17.30 -12.00 6.91
CA GLY A 148 17.78 -11.14 8.01
C GLY A 148 18.36 -9.80 7.54
N ALA A 149 17.80 -9.22 6.47
CA ALA A 149 18.21 -7.95 5.86
C ALA A 149 16.99 -7.21 5.28
N CYS A 150 17.07 -5.90 5.07
CA CYS A 150 16.02 -5.14 4.37
C CYS A 150 16.19 -5.35 2.85
N PRO A 151 15.21 -5.98 2.16
CA PRO A 151 15.32 -6.24 0.73
C PRO A 151 15.08 -5.00 -0.13
N MET A 152 14.45 -3.95 0.42
CA MET A 152 14.00 -2.77 -0.32
C MET A 152 13.24 -3.13 -1.62
N SER A 153 12.45 -4.20 -1.56
CA SER A 153 11.86 -4.82 -2.75
C SER A 153 10.67 -4.05 -3.30
N THR A 154 10.40 -4.22 -4.58
CA THR A 154 9.22 -3.68 -5.27
C THR A 154 8.19 -4.77 -5.60
N SER A 155 6.97 -4.34 -5.90
CA SER A 155 5.88 -5.19 -6.40
C SER A 155 5.02 -4.41 -7.39
N SER A 156 4.23 -5.12 -8.20
CA SER A 156 3.26 -4.55 -9.12
C SER A 156 1.98 -5.39 -9.13
N ILE A 157 0.84 -4.71 -9.19
CA ILE A 157 -0.49 -5.29 -9.32
C ILE A 157 -1.25 -4.55 -10.41
N SER A 158 -2.01 -5.29 -11.22
CA SER A 158 -2.98 -4.72 -12.14
C SER A 158 -4.27 -5.53 -12.13
N THR A 159 -5.38 -4.83 -12.39
CA THR A 159 -6.70 -5.45 -12.58
C THR A 159 -7.21 -5.13 -13.98
N ALA A 160 -7.81 -6.11 -14.64
CA ALA A 160 -8.46 -5.93 -15.92
C ALA A 160 -9.83 -6.61 -15.91
N ALA A 161 -10.77 -6.09 -16.71
CA ALA A 161 -11.90 -6.88 -17.13
C ALA A 161 -11.43 -7.83 -18.23
N ALA A 162 -11.56 -9.13 -18.00
CA ALA A 162 -11.48 -10.15 -19.04
C ALA A 162 -12.89 -10.68 -19.31
N ARG A 163 -13.06 -11.34 -20.45
CA ARG A 163 -14.24 -12.18 -20.67
C ARG A 163 -13.83 -13.63 -20.50
N ASP A 164 -14.62 -14.39 -19.76
CA ASP A 164 -14.45 -15.84 -19.74
C ASP A 164 -14.94 -16.48 -21.05
N ASP A 165 -14.77 -17.80 -21.17
CA ASP A 165 -15.19 -18.57 -22.35
C ASP A 165 -16.72 -18.55 -22.56
N ASP A 166 -17.49 -18.20 -21.53
CA ASP A 166 -18.95 -18.07 -21.55
C ASP A 166 -19.40 -16.63 -21.93
N GLY A 167 -18.45 -15.69 -22.02
CA GLY A 167 -18.68 -14.30 -22.41
C GLY A 167 -19.06 -13.37 -21.25
N ASP A 168 -18.97 -13.85 -20.02
CA ASP A 168 -19.18 -13.06 -18.80
C ASP A 168 -17.92 -12.27 -18.45
N ASP A 169 -18.10 -11.06 -17.91
CA ASP A 169 -16.98 -10.22 -17.48
C ASP A 169 -16.38 -10.78 -16.18
N GLU A 170 -15.18 -11.35 -16.26
CA GLU A 170 -14.38 -11.79 -15.11
C GLU A 170 -13.29 -10.75 -14.78
N GLY A 171 -13.15 -10.42 -13.49
CA GLY A 171 -12.06 -9.56 -13.04
C GLY A 171 -10.74 -10.33 -12.96
N VAL A 172 -9.81 -10.10 -13.89
CA VAL A 172 -8.46 -10.67 -13.84
C VAL A 172 -7.55 -9.80 -12.98
N VAL A 173 -6.77 -10.44 -12.11
CA VAL A 173 -5.72 -9.80 -11.29
C VAL A 173 -4.36 -10.36 -11.69
N THR A 174 -3.45 -9.51 -12.13
CA THR A 174 -2.05 -9.88 -12.39
C THR A 174 -1.17 -9.34 -11.28
N LEU A 175 -0.33 -10.20 -10.73
CA LEU A 175 0.56 -9.91 -9.60
C LEU A 175 2.01 -10.18 -10.02
N ALA A 176 2.93 -9.27 -9.68
CA ALA A 176 4.36 -9.45 -9.86
C ALA A 176 5.12 -8.95 -8.63
N TRP A 177 6.11 -9.70 -8.18
CA TRP A 177 6.94 -9.35 -7.04
C TRP A 177 8.33 -9.98 -7.16
N GLU A 178 9.31 -9.38 -6.50
CA GLU A 178 10.64 -9.97 -6.36
C GLU A 178 10.58 -11.22 -5.48
N THR A 179 11.35 -12.25 -5.75
CA THR A 179 11.40 -13.47 -4.91
C THR A 179 12.81 -13.64 -4.36
N ALA A 180 12.99 -14.58 -3.43
CA ALA A 180 14.31 -14.91 -2.88
C ALA A 180 15.35 -15.32 -3.96
N GLY A 181 14.89 -15.65 -5.17
CA GLY A 181 15.70 -16.28 -6.20
C GLY A 181 15.99 -17.75 -5.83
N GLY A 182 15.99 -18.63 -6.84
CA GLY A 182 16.35 -20.04 -6.64
C GLY A 182 17.86 -20.21 -6.46
N GLY A 183 18.38 -19.96 -5.26
CA GLY A 183 19.78 -20.19 -4.91
C GLY A 183 19.91 -21.00 -3.63
N SER A 184 20.13 -22.30 -3.76
CA SER A 184 20.46 -23.17 -2.63
C SER A 184 21.78 -22.70 -2.01
N HIS A 185 21.71 -21.95 -0.91
CA HIS A 185 22.88 -21.69 -0.07
C HIS A 185 23.13 -22.93 0.78
N GLY A 186 23.82 -23.91 0.19
CA GLY A 186 24.52 -24.93 0.98
C GLY A 186 25.63 -24.26 1.80
N PRO A 187 25.88 -24.69 3.04
CA PRO A 187 26.92 -24.08 3.87
C PRO A 187 28.30 -24.23 3.21
N PRO A 188 29.20 -23.24 3.38
CA PRO A 188 30.59 -23.38 2.93
C PRO A 188 31.22 -24.58 3.63
N ARG A 189 31.84 -25.47 2.82
CA ARG A 189 32.68 -26.56 3.32
C ARG A 189 33.97 -26.03 3.92
#